data_AF-A0A812QX55-F1
#
_entry.id   AF-A0A812QX55-F1
#
_cell.length_a   1.000
_cell.length_b   1.000
_cell.length_c   1.000
_cell.angle_alpha   90.00
_cell.angle_beta   90.00
_cell.angle_gamma   90.00
#
_symmetry.space_group_name_H-M   'P 1'
#
loop_
_entity.id
_entity.type
_entity.pdbx_description
1 polymer ?
#
loop_
_entity_poly.entity_id
_entity_poly.type
_entity_poly.pdbx_seq_one_letter_code
_entity_poly.pdbx_strand_id
1 'polypeptide(L)'
;MPQLARSAGYPKNLVILCIRCYTFLVVNYICQGLILYMIAKEELVWDAFAGQMFLCDFGRSAGDCVDDPTGPNCVGPGGTTYAPARIYSWSVWSTRIYVRDALKAVFPEKAAEIQELVDPGESLGVNEHAKSIRGWSEMDLCKLKVAGMPLAWKIINIFLVVLPKLLLWSLTAQAGITFLMETSTIDDLVVNSVALAFILQIDELLCSELMPETNRAIVDMLEDYELQGYEEANTVEQMKDSELLEEYEEKLKRDWSWMELANFIPFKLLLVTAFTVLFVELYYWRNCVRGPDGGMVSKNMHYPQSTRFSCSAQYSLVACAGFTITEHSSTRPCW
;
A
#
# COMPACT_ATOMS: atom_id res chain seq x y z
N MET A 1 6.25 13.08 22.08
CA MET A 1 6.43 12.95 23.55
C MET A 1 7.86 13.16 24.07
N PRO A 2 8.93 12.49 23.57
CA PRO A 2 10.28 12.63 24.15
C PRO A 2 10.81 14.07 24.19
N GLN A 3 10.49 14.86 23.16
CA GLN A 3 10.85 16.28 23.11
C GLN A 3 10.09 17.11 24.15
N LEU A 4 8.81 16.80 24.37
CA LEU A 4 8.00 17.48 25.40
C LEU A 4 8.57 17.20 26.80
N ALA A 5 8.92 15.94 27.10
CA ALA A 5 9.56 15.59 28.36
C ALA A 5 10.89 16.33 28.55
N ARG A 6 11.69 16.48 27.48
CA ARG A 6 12.95 17.24 27.53
C ARG A 6 12.72 18.73 27.81
N SER A 7 11.80 19.37 27.10
CA SER A 7 11.50 20.79 27.29
C SER A 7 10.95 21.09 28.69
N ALA A 8 10.25 20.14 29.30
CA ALA A 8 9.72 20.25 30.66
C ALA A 8 10.73 19.87 31.77
N GLY A 9 11.99 19.53 31.43
CA GLY A 9 13.00 19.13 32.43
C GLY A 9 12.86 17.70 32.97
N TYR A 10 12.30 16.79 32.17
CA TYR A 10 12.09 15.37 32.48
C TYR A 10 11.29 15.09 33.77
N PRO A 11 10.09 15.68 33.96
CA PRO A 11 9.26 15.35 35.11
C PRO A 11 8.83 13.88 35.01
N LYS A 12 8.79 13.19 36.16
CA LYS A 12 8.55 11.73 36.24
C LYS A 12 7.32 11.29 35.42
N ASN A 13 6.24 12.07 35.46
CA ASN A 13 5.01 11.77 34.73
C ASN A 13 5.20 11.78 33.21
N LEU A 14 5.92 12.77 32.65
CA LEU A 14 6.20 12.81 31.21
C LEU A 14 7.21 11.75 30.78
N VAL A 15 8.15 11.39 31.65
CA VAL A 15 9.09 10.28 31.37
C VAL A 15 8.33 8.96 31.30
N ILE A 16 7.42 8.69 32.24
CA ILE A 16 6.54 7.51 32.21
C ILE A 16 5.70 7.50 30.91
N LEU A 17 5.18 8.66 30.51
CA LEU A 17 4.44 8.82 29.27
C LEU A 17 5.28 8.46 28.02
N CYS A 18 6.53 8.93 27.99
CA CYS A 18 7.46 8.62 26.91
C CYS A 18 7.78 7.13 26.84
N ILE A 19 8.02 6.49 27.99
CA ILE A 19 8.26 5.05 28.05
C ILE A 19 7.05 4.30 27.49
N ARG A 20 5.83 4.66 27.90
CA ARG A 20 4.59 4.07 27.38
C ARG A 20 4.49 4.20 25.86
N CYS A 21 4.78 5.37 25.30
CA CYS A 21 4.78 5.58 23.85
C CYS A 21 5.77 4.65 23.14
N TYR A 22 6.98 4.47 23.67
CA TYR A 22 7.95 3.53 23.10
C TYR A 22 7.52 2.07 23.25
N THR A 23 6.91 1.70 24.37
CA THR A 23 6.34 0.36 24.53
C THR A 23 5.26 0.09 23.49
N PHE A 24 4.35 1.05 23.23
CA PHE A 24 3.34 0.91 22.18
C PHE A 24 3.95 0.83 20.78
N LEU A 25 5.00 1.61 20.50
CA LEU A 25 5.74 1.51 19.24
C LEU A 25 6.30 0.10 19.04
N VAL A 26 6.92 -0.48 20.07
CA VAL A 26 7.47 -1.84 20.01
C VAL A 26 6.37 -2.88 19.81
N VAL A 27 5.26 -2.77 20.55
CA VAL A 27 4.10 -3.66 20.38
C VAL A 27 3.54 -3.57 18.97
N ASN A 28 3.43 -2.35 18.42
CA ASN A 28 2.98 -2.11 17.06
C ASN A 28 3.89 -2.81 16.03
N TYR A 29 5.20 -2.68 16.16
CA TYR A 29 6.16 -3.38 15.28
C TYR A 29 6.07 -4.90 15.39
N ILE A 30 5.85 -5.43 16.59
CA ILE A 30 5.65 -6.87 16.79
C ILE A 30 4.36 -7.31 16.11
N CYS A 31 3.24 -6.61 16.31
CA CYS A 31 1.96 -6.95 15.68
C CYS A 31 2.04 -6.89 14.16
N GLN A 32 2.57 -5.81 13.59
CA GLN A 32 2.76 -5.67 12.14
C GLN A 32 3.71 -6.74 11.59
N GLY A 33 4.83 -6.99 12.28
CA GLY A 33 5.78 -8.03 11.92
C GLY A 33 5.17 -9.44 11.95
N LEU A 34 4.32 -9.75 12.93
CA LEU A 34 3.62 -11.03 13.02
C LEU A 34 2.61 -11.21 11.88
N ILE A 35 1.87 -10.16 11.53
CA ILE A 35 0.91 -10.20 10.42
C ILE A 35 1.65 -10.38 9.09
N LEU A 36 2.72 -9.61 8.86
CA LEU A 36 3.56 -9.77 7.67
C LEU A 36 4.20 -11.15 7.60
N TYR A 37 4.62 -11.71 8.73
CA TYR A 37 5.14 -13.07 8.81
C TYR A 37 4.08 -14.11 8.40
N MET A 38 2.84 -13.94 8.86
CA MET A 38 1.73 -14.83 8.46
C MET A 38 1.45 -14.75 6.97
N ILE A 39 1.43 -13.55 6.40
CA ILE A 39 1.23 -13.33 4.95
C ILE A 39 2.35 -13.94 4.13
N ALA A 40 3.61 -13.71 4.53
CA ALA A 40 4.75 -14.29 3.84
C ALA A 40 4.75 -15.83 3.90
N LYS A 41 4.25 -16.40 5.01
CA LYS A 41 4.07 -17.85 5.11
C LYS A 41 2.97 -18.35 4.20
N GLU A 42 1.86 -17.62 4.08
CA GLU A 42 0.77 -17.94 3.16
C GLU A 42 1.24 -17.85 1.70
N GLU A 43 2.00 -16.83 1.33
CA GLU A 43 2.60 -16.66 -0.01
C GLU A 43 3.45 -17.90 -0.38
N LEU A 44 4.33 -18.35 0.53
CA LEU A 44 5.16 -19.54 0.29
C LEU A 44 4.37 -20.84 0.17
N VAL A 45 3.28 -20.97 0.91
CA VAL A 45 2.38 -22.13 0.80
C VAL A 45 1.57 -22.04 -0.50
N TRP A 46 1.13 -20.85 -0.87
CA TRP A 46 0.41 -20.59 -2.11
C TRP A 46 1.26 -20.97 -3.32
N ASP A 47 2.49 -20.44 -3.40
CA ASP A 47 3.46 -20.74 -4.47
C ASP A 47 3.68 -22.26 -4.64
N ALA A 48 3.72 -23.01 -3.54
CA ALA A 48 3.93 -24.45 -3.56
C ALA A 48 2.70 -25.28 -3.98
N PHE A 49 1.48 -24.89 -3.60
CA PHE A 49 0.28 -25.74 -3.76
C PHE A 49 -0.74 -25.23 -4.78
N ALA A 50 -0.77 -23.92 -5.02
CA ALA A 50 -1.71 -23.26 -5.92
C ALA A 50 -1.02 -22.19 -6.79
N GLY A 51 0.31 -22.14 -6.76
CA GLY A 51 1.12 -21.13 -7.43
C GLY A 51 0.90 -21.16 -8.93
N GLN A 52 0.38 -20.05 -9.44
CA GLN A 52 0.37 -19.82 -10.87
C GLN A 52 1.76 -19.39 -11.30
N MET A 53 2.11 -19.67 -12.55
CA MET A 53 3.38 -19.20 -13.13
C MET A 53 3.44 -17.67 -13.02
N PHE A 54 4.60 -17.11 -12.71
CA PHE A 54 4.77 -15.66 -12.63
C PHE A 54 4.28 -15.00 -13.93
N LEU A 55 3.69 -13.80 -13.82
CA LEU A 55 3.08 -13.06 -14.93
C LEU A 55 4.15 -12.45 -15.88
N CYS A 56 5.06 -13.27 -16.39
CA CYS A 56 6.12 -12.94 -17.33
C CYS A 56 5.63 -13.26 -18.75
N ASP A 57 5.38 -12.24 -19.59
CA ASP A 57 4.87 -12.35 -20.99
C ASP A 57 3.82 -13.46 -21.20
N PHE A 58 3.02 -13.75 -20.16
CA PHE A 58 2.16 -14.92 -20.14
C PHE A 58 1.05 -14.73 -21.19
N GLY A 59 1.00 -15.63 -22.17
CA GLY A 59 0.04 -15.56 -23.26
C GLY A 59 0.43 -14.64 -24.43
N ARG A 60 1.64 -14.05 -24.45
CA ARG A 60 2.15 -13.32 -25.63
C ARG A 60 2.10 -14.18 -26.90
N SER A 61 2.42 -15.47 -26.76
CA SER A 61 2.41 -16.46 -27.83
C SER A 61 1.08 -17.23 -27.94
N ALA A 62 0.05 -16.88 -27.17
CA ALA A 62 -1.22 -17.62 -27.21
C ALA A 62 -1.92 -17.59 -28.57
N GLY A 63 -1.62 -16.58 -29.40
CA GLY A 63 -2.03 -16.53 -30.80
C GLY A 63 -1.28 -17.53 -31.68
N ASP A 64 0.04 -17.67 -31.47
CA ASP A 64 0.91 -18.56 -32.25
C ASP A 64 0.62 -20.06 -31.95
N CYS A 65 0.11 -20.35 -30.75
CA CYS A 65 -0.30 -21.70 -30.34
C CYS A 65 -1.54 -22.24 -31.07
N VAL A 66 -2.29 -21.38 -31.77
CA VAL A 66 -3.42 -21.79 -32.61
C VAL A 66 -2.92 -22.47 -33.89
N ASP A 67 -1.79 -22.00 -34.42
CA ASP A 67 -1.21 -22.50 -35.67
C ASP A 67 -0.22 -23.65 -35.45
N ASP A 68 0.54 -23.64 -34.33
CA ASP A 68 1.42 -24.74 -33.91
C ASP A 68 1.22 -25.13 -32.42
N PRO A 69 0.41 -26.16 -32.12
CA PRO A 69 0.15 -26.60 -30.75
C PRO A 69 1.37 -27.27 -30.08
N THR A 70 2.44 -27.56 -30.82
CA THR A 70 3.71 -28.09 -30.29
C THR A 70 4.76 -27.02 -30.01
N GLY A 71 4.43 -25.74 -30.26
CA GLY A 71 5.33 -24.62 -30.02
C GLY A 71 5.76 -24.46 -28.55
N PRO A 72 6.95 -23.90 -28.29
CA PRO A 72 7.39 -23.57 -26.93
C PRO A 72 6.40 -22.58 -26.29
N ASN A 73 6.06 -22.81 -25.01
CA ASN A 73 5.10 -22.01 -24.22
C ASN A 73 3.60 -22.16 -24.57
N CYS A 74 3.23 -23.17 -25.37
CA CYS A 74 1.82 -23.42 -25.72
C CYS A 74 1.07 -24.38 -24.79
N VAL A 75 1.79 -25.02 -23.86
CA VAL A 75 1.25 -26.01 -22.93
C VAL A 75 1.26 -25.42 -21.53
N GLY A 76 0.09 -25.32 -20.90
CA GLY A 76 -0.03 -24.86 -19.52
C GLY A 76 0.49 -25.90 -18.52
N PRO A 77 0.65 -25.51 -17.24
CA PRO A 77 1.14 -26.41 -16.17
C PRO A 77 0.23 -27.63 -15.94
N GLY A 78 -0.99 -27.64 -16.47
CA GLY A 78 -1.89 -28.80 -16.51
C GLY A 78 -1.78 -29.68 -17.76
N GLY A 79 -0.78 -29.50 -18.63
CA GLY A 79 -0.56 -30.33 -19.83
C GLY A 79 -1.54 -30.09 -20.98
N THR A 80 -2.29 -28.99 -20.97
CA THR A 80 -3.27 -28.65 -22.02
C THR A 80 -2.84 -27.42 -22.82
N THR A 81 -3.19 -27.39 -24.12
CA THR A 81 -2.84 -26.31 -25.04
C THR A 81 -3.76 -25.10 -24.89
N TYR A 82 -3.18 -23.90 -24.83
CA TYR A 82 -3.93 -22.65 -24.69
C TYR A 82 -4.68 -22.28 -25.98
N ALA A 83 -5.90 -21.78 -25.83
CA ALA A 83 -6.66 -21.11 -26.90
C ALA A 83 -7.34 -19.85 -26.35
N PRO A 84 -7.27 -18.69 -27.03
CA PRO A 84 -7.92 -17.44 -26.59
C PRO A 84 -9.43 -17.56 -26.33
N ALA A 85 -10.07 -18.57 -26.93
CA ALA A 85 -11.49 -18.87 -26.77
C ALA A 85 -11.86 -19.59 -25.45
N ARG A 86 -10.91 -19.83 -24.53
CA ARG A 86 -11.12 -20.62 -23.30
C ARG A 86 -10.76 -19.92 -22.00
N ILE A 87 -10.72 -18.60 -21.97
CA ILE A 87 -10.57 -17.83 -20.73
C ILE A 87 -11.90 -17.13 -20.43
N TYR A 88 -12.68 -17.70 -19.51
CA TYR A 88 -13.86 -17.06 -18.92
C TYR A 88 -13.59 -16.81 -17.44
N SER A 89 -13.99 -15.64 -16.90
CA SER A 89 -13.95 -15.39 -15.46
C SER A 89 -15.17 -15.97 -14.75
N TRP A 90 -14.96 -16.53 -13.55
CA TRP A 90 -15.95 -17.27 -12.77
C TRP A 90 -17.10 -16.40 -12.22
N SER A 91 -16.85 -15.12 -11.94
CA SER A 91 -17.83 -14.14 -11.48
C SER A 91 -18.79 -13.68 -12.58
N VAL A 92 -18.36 -13.63 -13.84
CA VAL A 92 -19.23 -13.17 -14.96
C VAL A 92 -20.31 -14.20 -15.31
N TRP A 93 -20.09 -15.48 -15.01
CA TRP A 93 -21.06 -16.56 -15.23
C TRP A 93 -22.01 -16.76 -14.04
N SER A 94 -21.52 -16.77 -12.80
CA SER A 94 -22.34 -17.12 -11.63
C SER A 94 -23.41 -16.08 -11.27
N THR A 95 -23.11 -14.79 -11.38
CA THR A 95 -24.03 -13.70 -10.98
C THR A 95 -25.13 -13.44 -12.01
N ARG A 96 -24.85 -13.68 -13.30
CA ARG A 96 -25.82 -13.52 -14.40
C ARG A 96 -26.74 -14.73 -14.55
N ILE A 97 -26.33 -15.90 -14.07
CA ILE A 97 -27.16 -17.11 -13.95
C ILE A 97 -28.10 -16.98 -12.75
N TYR A 98 -27.61 -16.56 -11.58
CA TYR A 98 -28.42 -16.49 -10.37
C TYR A 98 -29.59 -15.50 -10.43
N VAL A 99 -29.36 -14.26 -10.88
CA VAL A 99 -30.40 -13.20 -10.90
C VAL A 99 -31.43 -13.41 -12.02
N ARG A 100 -30.97 -13.86 -13.19
CA ARG A 100 -31.86 -14.16 -14.32
C ARG A 100 -32.73 -15.39 -14.06
N ASP A 101 -32.19 -16.41 -13.39
CA ASP A 101 -32.91 -17.66 -13.14
C ASP A 101 -33.86 -17.56 -11.93
N ALA A 102 -33.57 -16.69 -10.94
CA ALA A 102 -34.50 -16.34 -9.87
C ALA A 102 -35.72 -15.54 -10.36
N LEU A 103 -35.52 -14.62 -11.32
CA LEU A 103 -36.62 -13.80 -11.88
C LEU A 103 -37.51 -14.59 -12.85
N LYS A 104 -36.96 -15.56 -13.59
CA LYS A 104 -37.73 -16.48 -14.45
C LYS A 104 -38.54 -17.52 -13.68
N ALA A 105 -38.07 -17.93 -12.49
CA ALA A 105 -38.77 -18.89 -11.65
C ALA A 105 -40.04 -18.31 -11.00
N VAL A 106 -40.10 -16.99 -10.81
CA VAL A 106 -41.23 -16.29 -10.15
C VAL A 106 -42.24 -15.74 -11.16
N PHE A 107 -41.80 -15.36 -12.38
CA PHE A 107 -42.66 -14.73 -13.40
C PHE A 107 -42.42 -15.31 -14.82
N PRO A 108 -42.95 -16.51 -15.12
CA PRO A 108 -42.63 -17.21 -16.37
C PRO A 108 -43.14 -16.50 -17.64
N GLU A 109 -44.18 -15.68 -17.55
CA GLU A 109 -44.80 -14.95 -18.67
C GLU A 109 -44.17 -13.60 -19.01
N LYS A 110 -43.35 -13.01 -18.11
CA LYS A 110 -42.69 -11.68 -18.29
C LYS A 110 -41.19 -11.75 -18.51
N ALA A 111 -40.66 -12.94 -18.73
CA ALA A 111 -39.23 -13.18 -18.90
C ALA A 111 -38.55 -12.35 -20.00
N ALA A 112 -39.32 -11.86 -20.99
CA ALA A 112 -38.80 -11.04 -22.08
C ALA A 112 -38.50 -9.56 -21.70
N GLU A 113 -39.19 -9.00 -20.70
CA GLU A 113 -39.17 -7.56 -20.36
C GLU A 113 -38.17 -7.25 -19.23
N ILE A 114 -37.95 -8.21 -18.33
CA ILE A 114 -37.05 -8.09 -17.16
C ILE A 114 -35.58 -7.93 -17.59
N GLN A 115 -35.22 -8.47 -18.75
CA GLN A 115 -33.86 -8.45 -19.24
C GLN A 115 -33.44 -7.10 -19.87
N GLU A 116 -34.39 -6.19 -20.10
CA GLU A 116 -34.14 -4.88 -20.72
C GLU A 116 -33.94 -3.74 -19.69
N LEU A 117 -34.34 -3.91 -18.43
CA LEU A 117 -34.55 -2.80 -17.47
C LEU A 117 -33.62 -2.76 -16.23
N VAL A 118 -32.67 -3.68 -16.07
CA VAL A 118 -31.87 -3.77 -14.84
C VAL A 118 -30.40 -3.43 -15.10
N ASP A 119 -30.01 -2.20 -14.75
CA ASP A 119 -28.66 -1.61 -14.86
C ASP A 119 -28.04 -1.37 -13.46
N PRO A 120 -26.83 -1.86 -13.14
CA PRO A 120 -26.24 -1.76 -11.80
C PRO A 120 -25.17 -0.64 -11.72
N GLY A 121 -25.55 0.53 -11.19
CA GLY A 121 -24.64 1.68 -10.93
C GLY A 121 -24.01 1.72 -9.51
N GLU A 122 -23.14 2.72 -9.29
CA GLU A 122 -22.08 2.84 -8.26
C GLU A 122 -22.42 3.51 -6.87
N SER A 123 -21.41 3.42 -5.99
CA SER A 123 -21.16 3.90 -4.61
C SER A 123 -21.45 5.37 -4.27
N LEU A 124 -21.75 5.65 -2.99
CA LEU A 124 -21.64 6.98 -2.36
C LEU A 124 -21.29 6.91 -0.86
N GLY A 125 -20.36 7.77 -0.44
CA GLY A 125 -19.91 7.97 0.93
C GLY A 125 -20.80 8.84 1.79
N VAL A 126 -20.45 8.97 3.08
CA VAL A 126 -21.13 9.85 4.04
C VAL A 126 -20.10 10.60 4.88
N ASN A 127 -20.18 11.93 4.81
CA ASN A 127 -19.57 12.88 5.73
C ASN A 127 -20.50 13.19 6.91
N GLU A 128 -19.85 13.40 8.05
CA GLU A 128 -20.16 14.26 9.22
C GLU A 128 -21.52 14.22 9.95
N HIS A 129 -21.41 14.14 11.29
CA HIS A 129 -21.88 15.10 12.32
C HIS A 129 -21.90 14.38 13.69
N ALA A 130 -21.70 14.96 14.87
CA ALA A 130 -21.39 16.30 15.33
C ALA A 130 -20.90 16.18 16.79
N LYS A 131 -19.99 17.08 17.17
CA LYS A 131 -19.54 17.31 18.56
C LYS A 131 -20.68 17.84 19.43
N SER A 132 -20.83 17.29 20.65
CA SER A 132 -21.68 17.86 21.70
C SER A 132 -20.85 18.58 22.78
N ILE A 133 -21.03 19.91 22.83
CA ILE A 133 -21.18 20.81 24.00
C ILE A 133 -20.29 20.59 25.25
N ARG A 134 -19.26 21.45 25.32
CA ARG A 134 -18.56 22.13 26.45
C ARG A 134 -18.45 21.48 27.85
N GLY A 135 -17.19 21.36 28.29
CA GLY A 135 -16.73 21.54 29.67
C GLY A 135 -15.26 21.94 29.64
N TRP A 136 -14.96 23.23 29.77
CA TRP A 136 -13.58 23.74 29.64
C TRP A 136 -12.77 23.25 30.84
N SER A 137 -11.61 22.63 30.57
CA SER A 137 -10.70 22.14 31.58
C SER A 137 -9.53 23.13 31.72
N GLU A 138 -8.90 23.21 32.90
CA GLU A 138 -7.74 24.12 33.14
C GLU A 138 -6.57 23.89 32.15
N MET A 139 -6.57 22.78 31.40
CA MET A 139 -5.60 22.49 30.35
C MET A 139 -5.76 23.38 29.11
N ASP A 140 -6.92 24.01 28.88
CA ASP A 140 -7.17 24.89 27.72
C ASP A 140 -6.39 26.22 27.80
N LEU A 141 -5.79 26.57 28.96
CA LEU A 141 -4.95 27.76 29.11
C LEU A 141 -3.48 27.53 28.74
N CYS A 142 -3.07 26.28 28.48
CA CYS A 142 -1.69 25.96 28.16
C CYS A 142 -1.51 25.83 26.64
N LYS A 143 -0.81 26.77 26.01
CA LYS A 143 -0.35 26.65 24.61
C LYS A 143 0.95 25.86 24.54
N LEU A 144 0.92 24.68 23.93
CA LEU A 144 2.11 23.86 23.72
C LEU A 144 2.77 24.22 22.39
N LYS A 145 3.89 24.93 22.44
CA LYS A 145 4.71 25.21 21.26
C LYS A 145 5.77 24.14 21.05
N VAL A 146 5.93 23.68 19.82
CA VAL A 146 6.96 22.71 19.43
C VAL A 146 8.30 23.43 19.26
N ALA A 147 9.27 23.11 20.13
CA ALA A 147 10.65 23.54 19.96
C ALA A 147 11.42 22.57 19.05
N GLY A 148 12.41 23.09 18.32
CA GLY A 148 13.26 22.29 17.41
C GLY A 148 13.97 21.13 18.11
N MET A 149 14.10 20.00 17.39
CA MET A 149 14.74 18.77 17.87
C MET A 149 16.28 18.80 17.67
N PRO A 150 17.10 18.41 18.66
CA PRO A 150 18.56 18.34 18.51
C PRO A 150 18.96 17.19 17.58
N LEU A 151 20.14 17.30 16.94
CA LEU A 151 20.62 16.33 15.95
C LEU A 151 20.69 14.89 16.49
N ALA A 152 21.15 14.69 17.73
CA ALA A 152 21.22 13.35 18.33
C ALA A 152 19.85 12.66 18.41
N TRP A 153 18.80 13.39 18.80
CA TRP A 153 17.44 12.85 18.84
C TRP A 153 16.85 12.61 17.45
N LYS A 154 17.23 13.42 16.45
CA LYS A 154 16.87 13.15 15.05
C LYS A 154 17.44 11.82 14.59
N ILE A 155 18.72 11.56 14.86
CA ILE A 155 19.37 10.29 14.52
C ILE A 155 18.67 9.12 15.21
N ILE A 156 18.40 9.23 16.52
CA ILE A 156 17.69 8.19 17.28
C ILE A 156 16.31 7.91 16.66
N ASN A 157 15.53 8.95 16.34
CA ASN A 157 14.22 8.76 15.71
C ASN A 157 14.33 8.17 14.30
N ILE A 158 15.36 8.52 13.53
CA ILE A 158 15.61 7.92 12.22
C ILE A 158 15.84 6.41 12.39
N PHE A 159 16.70 5.99 13.30
CA PHE A 159 17.03 4.57 13.47
C PHE A 159 15.96 3.76 14.20
N LEU A 160 15.25 4.35 15.17
CA LEU A 160 14.24 3.62 15.97
C LEU A 160 12.83 3.70 15.39
N VAL A 161 12.51 4.73 14.62
CA VAL A 161 11.14 4.97 14.13
C VAL A 161 11.08 4.88 12.62
N VAL A 162 11.89 5.69 11.92
CA VAL A 162 11.80 5.80 10.45
C VAL A 162 12.30 4.54 9.76
N LEU A 163 13.46 4.03 10.14
CA LEU A 163 14.08 2.88 9.48
C LEU A 163 13.23 1.60 9.65
N PRO A 164 12.74 1.23 10.86
CA PRO A 164 11.86 0.07 11.00
C PRO A 164 10.55 0.25 10.25
N LYS A 165 9.95 1.46 10.27
CA LYS A 165 8.71 1.73 9.54
C LYS A 165 8.91 1.69 8.02
N LEU A 166 10.04 2.18 7.52
CA LEU A 166 10.40 2.09 6.10
C LEU A 166 10.67 0.64 5.69
N LEU A 167 11.31 -0.15 6.54
CA LEU A 167 11.53 -1.57 6.30
C LEU A 167 10.20 -2.36 6.27
N LEU A 168 9.31 -2.13 7.24
CA LEU A 168 7.98 -2.73 7.26
C LEU A 168 7.17 -2.30 6.02
N TRP A 169 7.16 -1.02 5.69
CA TRP A 169 6.49 -0.50 4.49
C TRP A 169 7.03 -1.14 3.21
N SER A 170 8.35 -1.24 3.06
CA SER A 170 8.97 -1.85 1.89
C SER A 170 8.64 -3.34 1.78
N LEU A 171 8.61 -4.05 2.91
CA LEU A 171 8.20 -5.45 2.98
C LEU A 171 6.74 -5.64 2.60
N THR A 172 5.85 -4.82 3.15
CA THR A 172 4.42 -4.85 2.83
C THR A 172 4.19 -4.53 1.35
N ALA A 173 4.89 -3.54 0.80
CA ALA A 173 4.77 -3.19 -0.61
C ALA A 173 5.25 -4.34 -1.52
N GLN A 174 6.38 -4.96 -1.18
CA GLN A 174 6.92 -6.08 -1.95
C GLN A 174 6.03 -7.33 -1.90
N ALA A 175 5.60 -7.73 -0.69
CA ALA A 175 4.67 -8.85 -0.52
C ALA A 175 3.33 -8.55 -1.19
N GLY A 176 2.82 -7.33 -1.02
CA GLY A 176 1.58 -6.87 -1.64
C GLY A 176 1.59 -6.91 -3.15
N ILE A 177 2.66 -6.42 -3.79
CA ILE A 177 2.78 -6.44 -5.25
C ILE A 177 2.91 -7.87 -5.76
N THR A 178 3.71 -8.70 -5.09
CA THR A 178 3.85 -10.12 -5.46
C THR A 178 2.48 -10.82 -5.39
N PHE A 179 1.77 -10.62 -4.28
CA PHE A 179 0.44 -11.17 -4.05
C PHE A 179 -0.60 -10.66 -5.07
N LEU A 180 -0.63 -9.37 -5.37
CA LEU A 180 -1.55 -8.78 -6.37
C LEU A 180 -1.24 -9.25 -7.80
N MET A 181 0.04 -9.41 -8.15
CA MET A 181 0.47 -9.83 -9.49
C MET A 181 0.25 -11.32 -9.75
N GLU A 182 0.29 -12.15 -8.72
CA GLU A 182 0.02 -13.60 -8.81
C GLU A 182 -1.48 -13.91 -8.76
N THR A 183 -2.31 -12.93 -8.42
CA THR A 183 -3.75 -13.09 -8.39
C THR A 183 -4.33 -12.93 -9.80
N SER A 184 -4.90 -14.01 -10.38
CA SER A 184 -5.47 -14.00 -11.73
C SER A 184 -6.93 -13.58 -11.82
N THR A 185 -7.67 -13.63 -10.71
CA THR A 185 -9.07 -13.21 -10.69
C THR A 185 -9.22 -11.81 -10.12
N ILE A 186 -10.09 -11.02 -10.73
CA ILE A 186 -10.36 -9.65 -10.29
C ILE A 186 -10.95 -9.65 -8.87
N ASP A 187 -11.77 -10.65 -8.54
CA ASP A 187 -12.42 -10.76 -7.23
C ASP A 187 -11.40 -10.97 -6.11
N ASP A 188 -10.47 -11.91 -6.31
CA ASP A 188 -9.39 -12.15 -5.37
C ASP A 188 -8.49 -10.91 -5.28
N LEU A 189 -8.21 -10.22 -6.40
CA LEU A 189 -7.38 -9.01 -6.41
C LEU A 189 -8.02 -7.92 -5.54
N VAL A 190 -9.34 -7.71 -5.65
CA VAL A 190 -10.07 -6.74 -4.83
C VAL A 190 -10.00 -7.12 -3.36
N VAL A 191 -10.32 -8.37 -2.98
CA VAL A 191 -10.27 -8.81 -1.58
C VAL A 191 -8.85 -8.69 -1.01
N ASN A 192 -7.85 -9.07 -1.79
CA ASN A 192 -6.44 -8.99 -1.43
C ASN A 192 -5.97 -7.55 -1.25
N SER A 193 -6.42 -6.64 -2.11
CA SER A 193 -6.11 -5.20 -1.99
C SER A 193 -6.76 -4.57 -0.76
N VAL A 194 -8.01 -4.95 -0.42
CA VAL A 194 -8.70 -4.47 0.79
C VAL A 194 -8.04 -5.00 2.05
N ALA A 195 -7.65 -6.29 2.06
CA ALA A 195 -6.90 -6.88 3.17
C ALA A 195 -5.56 -6.16 3.38
N LEU A 196 -4.83 -5.85 2.29
CA LEU A 196 -3.59 -5.11 2.36
C LEU A 196 -3.79 -3.67 2.88
N ALA A 197 -4.84 -2.98 2.45
CA ALA A 197 -5.19 -1.66 2.97
C ALA A 197 -5.47 -1.71 4.48
N PHE A 198 -6.18 -2.73 4.96
CA PHE A 198 -6.40 -2.96 6.38
C PHE A 198 -5.07 -3.16 7.14
N ILE A 199 -4.15 -3.95 6.58
CA ILE A 199 -2.83 -4.18 7.19
C ILE A 199 -2.01 -2.89 7.28
N LEU A 200 -2.09 -2.03 6.25
CA LEU A 200 -1.42 -0.72 6.26
C LEU A 200 -2.03 0.24 7.29
N GLN A 201 -3.33 0.15 7.57
CA GLN A 201 -4.04 1.00 8.54
C GLN A 201 -3.98 0.48 9.97
N ILE A 202 -3.46 -0.74 10.19
CA ILE A 202 -3.48 -1.35 11.52
C ILE A 202 -2.63 -0.58 12.53
N ASP A 203 -1.60 0.15 12.10
CA ASP A 203 -0.85 1.02 13.01
C ASP A 203 -1.66 2.22 13.48
N GLU A 204 -2.41 2.85 12.59
CA GLU A 204 -3.32 3.93 12.94
C GLU A 204 -4.41 3.43 13.91
N LEU A 205 -4.98 2.25 13.66
CA LEU A 205 -6.00 1.65 14.54
C LEU A 205 -5.43 1.24 15.90
N LEU A 206 -4.24 0.65 15.94
CA LEU A 206 -3.57 0.33 17.21
C LEU A 206 -3.20 1.60 17.96
N CYS A 207 -2.78 2.66 17.27
CA CYS A 207 -2.51 3.95 17.89
C CYS A 207 -3.81 4.58 18.43
N SER A 208 -4.88 4.59 17.64
CA SER A 208 -6.16 5.18 18.02
C SER A 208 -6.87 4.43 19.14
N GLU A 209 -6.56 3.16 19.39
CA GLU A 209 -7.16 2.40 20.49
C GLU A 209 -6.25 2.35 21.72
N LEU A 210 -4.95 2.10 21.54
CA LEU A 210 -4.03 1.91 22.66
C LEU A 210 -3.46 3.21 23.21
N MET A 211 -3.58 4.33 22.49
CA MET A 211 -3.11 5.63 22.98
C MET A 211 -3.98 6.10 24.15
N PRO A 212 -3.39 6.31 25.34
CA PRO A 212 -4.13 6.81 26.51
C PRO A 212 -4.79 8.15 26.22
N GLU A 213 -5.95 8.41 26.82
CA GLU A 213 -6.69 9.68 26.65
C GLU A 213 -5.83 10.91 26.95
N THR A 214 -4.94 10.82 27.95
CA THR A 214 -4.01 11.91 28.28
C THR A 214 -3.04 12.22 27.14
N ASN A 215 -2.60 11.21 26.39
CA ASN A 215 -1.74 11.41 25.23
C ASN A 215 -2.50 12.07 24.07
N ARG A 216 -3.74 11.64 23.84
CA ARG A 216 -4.60 12.22 22.80
C ARG A 216 -4.87 13.69 23.09
N ALA A 217 -5.27 14.01 24.32
CA ALA A 217 -5.47 15.39 24.76
C ALA A 217 -4.22 16.26 24.54
N ILE A 218 -3.02 15.75 24.87
CA ILE A 218 -1.77 16.48 24.63
C ILE A 218 -1.51 16.67 23.13
N VAL A 219 -1.79 15.67 22.29
CA VAL A 219 -1.60 15.78 20.83
C VAL A 219 -2.61 16.74 20.21
N ASP A 220 -3.86 16.71 20.65
CA ASP A 220 -4.92 17.62 20.20
C ASP A 220 -4.65 19.08 20.61
N MET A 221 -3.84 19.30 21.65
CA MET A 221 -3.42 20.62 22.12
C MET A 221 -2.12 21.14 21.47
N LEU A 222 -1.43 20.34 20.65
CA LEU A 222 -0.25 20.81 19.94
C LEU A 222 -0.68 21.76 18.82
N GLU A 223 -0.26 23.03 18.91
CA GLU A 223 -0.43 23.97 17.80
C GLU A 223 0.42 23.50 16.62
N ASP A 224 -0.14 23.59 15.41
CA ASP A 224 0.61 23.31 14.19
C ASP A 224 1.84 24.21 14.10
N TYR A 225 2.95 23.64 13.61
CA TYR A 225 4.17 24.42 13.41
C TYR A 225 3.98 25.31 12.19
N GLU A 226 3.57 26.56 12.41
CA GLU A 226 3.57 27.58 11.37
C GLU A 226 5.01 27.78 10.89
N LEU A 227 5.31 27.28 9.69
CA LEU A 227 6.56 27.59 9.01
C LEU A 227 6.58 29.11 8.82
N GLN A 228 7.55 29.78 9.44
CA GLN A 228 7.77 31.23 9.44
C GLN A 228 7.86 31.91 8.04
N GLY A 229 7.62 31.19 6.94
CA GLY A 229 7.47 31.74 5.60
C GLY A 229 6.04 32.11 5.21
N TYR A 230 5.02 31.76 6.01
CA TYR A 230 3.60 32.07 5.71
C TYR A 230 3.07 33.35 6.38
N GLU A 231 3.88 34.07 7.18
CA GLU A 231 3.49 35.38 7.73
C GLU A 231 3.25 36.44 6.63
N GLU A 232 3.77 36.23 5.41
CA GLU A 232 3.41 37.05 4.24
C GLU A 232 1.95 36.87 3.81
N ALA A 233 1.29 35.74 4.11
CA ALA A 233 -0.12 35.54 3.74
C ALA A 233 -1.08 36.26 4.70
N ASN A 234 -0.74 36.39 5.98
CA ASN A 234 -1.58 37.10 6.95
C ASN A 234 -1.44 38.64 6.87
N THR A 235 -0.41 39.14 6.19
CA THR A 235 -0.32 40.56 5.84
C THR A 235 -1.21 40.92 4.64
N VAL A 236 -1.58 39.95 3.81
CA VAL A 236 -2.47 40.14 2.64
C VAL A 236 -3.92 40.39 3.07
N GLU A 237 -4.39 39.83 4.19
CA GLU A 237 -5.76 40.08 4.71
C GLU A 237 -5.96 41.53 5.21
N GLN A 238 -4.88 42.29 5.41
CA GLN A 238 -4.96 43.71 5.81
C GLN A 238 -4.72 44.69 4.65
N MET A 239 -4.38 44.21 3.45
CA MET A 239 -4.22 45.05 2.26
C MET A 239 -5.58 45.39 1.65
N LYS A 240 -5.75 46.60 1.14
CA LYS A 240 -6.96 46.98 0.41
C LYS A 240 -7.04 46.19 -0.89
N ASP A 241 -8.24 45.72 -1.25
CA ASP A 241 -8.51 44.95 -2.47
C ASP A 241 -7.85 45.51 -3.75
N SER A 242 -7.73 46.84 -3.86
CA SER A 242 -7.10 47.50 -5.00
C SER A 242 -5.58 47.30 -5.08
N GLU A 243 -4.90 47.31 -3.93
CA GLU A 243 -3.44 47.15 -3.83
C GLU A 243 -3.05 45.68 -4.05
N LEU A 244 -3.90 44.78 -3.57
CA LEU A 244 -3.82 43.34 -3.78
C LEU A 244 -3.92 43.02 -5.29
N LEU A 245 -4.89 43.61 -6.00
CA LEU A 245 -5.04 43.41 -7.45
C LEU A 245 -3.81 43.88 -8.26
N GLU A 246 -3.22 45.02 -7.92
CA GLU A 246 -2.01 45.52 -8.61
C GLU A 246 -0.80 44.59 -8.37
N GLU A 247 -0.62 44.08 -7.15
CA GLU A 247 0.45 43.13 -6.85
C GLU A 247 0.26 41.78 -7.59
N TYR A 248 -0.99 41.32 -7.73
CA TYR A 248 -1.29 40.13 -8.54
C TYR A 248 -1.03 40.38 -10.03
N GLU A 249 -1.38 41.54 -10.59
CA GLU A 249 -1.07 41.88 -11.99
C GLU A 249 0.44 41.99 -12.26
N GLU A 250 1.22 42.54 -11.32
CA GLU A 250 2.68 42.56 -11.44
C GLU A 250 3.29 41.15 -11.32
N LYS A 251 2.79 40.31 -10.42
CA LYS A 251 3.23 38.91 -10.32
C LYS A 251 2.88 38.10 -11.56
N LEU A 252 1.70 38.33 -12.17
CA LEU A 252 1.28 37.70 -13.43
C LEU A 252 2.12 38.08 -14.64
N LYS A 253 2.70 39.29 -14.65
CA LYS A 253 3.61 39.75 -15.71
C LYS A 253 5.04 39.26 -15.53
N ARG A 254 5.39 38.75 -14.35
CA ARG A 254 6.72 38.17 -14.11
C ARG A 254 6.79 36.80 -14.79
N ASP A 255 7.82 36.61 -15.62
CA ASP A 255 8.04 35.38 -16.38
C ASP A 255 7.81 34.14 -15.51
N TRP A 256 7.03 33.19 -16.03
CA TRP A 256 6.71 31.93 -15.35
C TRP A 256 7.98 31.33 -14.75
N SER A 257 8.07 31.40 -13.42
CA SER A 257 9.21 30.86 -12.72
C SER A 257 9.16 29.34 -12.82
N TRP A 258 10.31 28.70 -13.04
CA TRP A 258 10.41 27.24 -13.04
C TRP A 258 9.84 26.61 -11.75
N MET A 259 9.78 27.36 -10.64
CA MET A 259 9.11 26.92 -9.41
C MET A 259 7.58 26.83 -9.54
N GLU A 260 6.94 27.72 -10.30
CA GLU A 260 5.48 27.69 -10.51
C GLU A 260 5.08 26.54 -11.42
N LEU A 261 5.90 26.26 -12.45
CA LEU A 261 5.75 25.08 -13.28
C LEU A 261 5.94 23.78 -12.46
N ALA A 262 6.89 23.77 -11.52
CA ALA A 262 7.09 22.65 -10.60
C ALA A 262 5.91 22.45 -9.64
N ASN A 263 5.25 23.53 -9.19
CA ASN A 263 4.03 23.45 -8.38
C ASN A 263 2.81 22.92 -9.16
N PHE A 264 2.81 23.05 -10.49
CA PHE A 264 1.75 22.49 -11.34
C PHE A 264 1.82 20.96 -11.45
N ILE A 265 3.01 20.38 -11.26
CA ILE A 265 3.21 18.92 -11.32
C ILE A 265 2.87 18.33 -9.94
N PRO A 266 1.89 17.41 -9.83
CA PRO A 266 1.58 16.75 -8.58
C PRO A 266 2.70 15.76 -8.23
N PHE A 267 3.79 16.26 -7.63
CA PHE A 267 5.00 15.49 -7.31
C PHE A 267 4.68 14.22 -6.51
N LYS A 268 3.66 14.27 -5.64
CA LYS A 268 3.17 13.10 -4.89
C LYS A 268 2.68 11.98 -5.82
N LEU A 269 1.87 12.32 -6.83
CA LEU A 269 1.37 11.34 -7.80
C LEU A 269 2.52 10.76 -8.61
N LEU A 270 3.42 11.62 -9.11
CA LEU A 270 4.59 11.19 -9.88
C LEU A 270 5.48 10.24 -9.07
N LEU A 271 5.72 10.56 -7.80
CA LEU A 271 6.49 9.73 -6.88
C LEU A 271 5.80 8.39 -6.62
N VAL A 272 4.48 8.36 -6.41
CA VAL A 272 3.72 7.11 -6.25
C VAL A 272 3.80 6.27 -7.51
N THR A 273 3.53 6.86 -8.69
CA THR A 273 3.65 6.15 -9.98
C THR A 273 5.07 5.64 -10.22
N ALA A 274 6.09 6.43 -9.90
CA ALA A 274 7.49 6.03 -10.03
C ALA A 274 7.82 4.84 -9.11
N PHE A 275 7.36 4.84 -7.86
CA PHE A 275 7.52 3.70 -6.97
C PHE A 275 6.76 2.46 -7.48
N THR A 276 5.54 2.62 -7.97
CA THR A 276 4.78 1.50 -8.55
C THR A 276 5.55 0.87 -9.72
N VAL A 277 6.04 1.67 -10.67
CA VAL A 277 6.86 1.18 -11.79
C VAL A 277 8.13 0.51 -11.29
N LEU A 278 8.85 1.12 -10.34
CA LEU A 278 10.06 0.56 -9.75
C LEU A 278 9.82 -0.83 -9.13
N PHE A 279 8.77 -0.98 -8.32
CA PHE A 279 8.48 -2.25 -7.67
C PHE A 279 7.99 -3.33 -8.66
N VAL A 280 7.24 -2.93 -9.69
CA VAL A 280 6.83 -3.85 -10.78
C VAL A 280 8.06 -4.32 -11.55
N GLU A 281 8.97 -3.43 -11.93
CA GLU A 281 10.22 -3.78 -12.59
C GLU A 281 11.09 -4.69 -11.71
N LEU A 282 11.18 -4.41 -10.41
CA LEU A 282 11.86 -5.28 -9.44
C LEU A 282 11.22 -6.67 -9.37
N TYR A 283 9.89 -6.76 -9.44
CA TYR A 283 9.16 -8.03 -9.51
C TYR A 283 9.55 -8.81 -10.77
N TYR A 284 9.50 -8.19 -11.96
CA TYR A 284 9.90 -8.81 -13.22
C TYR A 284 11.37 -9.25 -13.20
N TRP A 285 12.25 -8.42 -12.68
CA TRP A 285 13.68 -8.75 -12.56
C TRP A 285 13.92 -9.92 -11.60
N ARG A 286 13.15 -10.02 -10.53
CA ARG A 286 13.30 -11.09 -9.52
C ARG A 286 12.75 -12.42 -10.03
N ASN A 287 11.62 -12.41 -10.71
CA ASN A 287 10.83 -13.62 -10.99
C ASN A 287 10.92 -14.12 -12.44
N CYS A 288 11.36 -13.27 -13.37
CA CYS A 288 11.47 -13.64 -14.78
C CYS A 288 12.94 -13.81 -15.21
N VAL A 289 13.16 -14.58 -16.26
CA VAL A 289 14.43 -14.74 -16.98
C VAL A 289 14.18 -14.45 -18.44
N ARG A 290 15.11 -13.76 -19.09
CA ARG A 290 15.01 -13.47 -20.51
C ARG A 290 15.30 -14.73 -21.33
N GLY A 291 14.32 -15.18 -22.11
CA GLY A 291 14.42 -16.32 -23.01
C GLY A 291 15.26 -16.01 -24.26
N PRO A 292 15.63 -17.04 -25.03
CA PRO A 292 16.42 -16.90 -26.26
C PRO A 292 15.73 -16.03 -27.32
N ASP A 293 14.39 -16.02 -27.34
CA ASP A 293 13.58 -15.22 -28.26
C ASP A 293 13.47 -13.73 -27.84
N GLY A 294 14.13 -13.35 -26.75
CA GLY A 294 14.12 -11.99 -26.21
C GLY A 294 12.94 -11.65 -25.30
N GLY A 295 11.91 -12.52 -25.23
CA GLY A 295 10.79 -12.43 -24.29
C GLY A 295 11.17 -12.80 -22.86
N MET A 296 10.36 -12.39 -21.88
CA MET A 296 10.61 -12.68 -20.46
C MET A 296 9.78 -13.90 -20.04
N VAL A 297 10.44 -15.00 -19.66
CA VAL A 297 9.79 -16.24 -19.23
C VAL A 297 9.91 -16.37 -17.71
N SER A 298 8.87 -16.89 -17.06
CA SER A 298 8.89 -17.19 -15.63
C SER A 298 10.05 -18.13 -15.28
N LYS A 299 10.71 -17.92 -14.13
CA LYS A 299 11.60 -18.94 -13.57
C LYS A 299 10.82 -20.22 -13.30
N ASN A 300 11.50 -21.37 -13.43
CA ASN A 300 10.90 -22.65 -13.08
C ASN A 300 10.59 -22.69 -11.58
N MET A 301 9.35 -23.00 -11.24
CA MET A 301 8.92 -23.21 -9.86
C MET A 301 9.23 -24.65 -9.45
N HIS A 302 9.67 -24.83 -8.21
CA HIS A 302 10.01 -26.14 -7.65
C HIS A 302 9.32 -26.30 -6.30
N TYR A 303 8.80 -27.50 -6.02
CA TYR A 303 8.25 -27.80 -4.71
C TYR A 303 9.31 -27.62 -3.61
N PRO A 304 8.95 -27.01 -2.45
CA PRO A 304 9.88 -26.86 -1.35
C PRO A 304 10.30 -28.24 -0.83
N GLN A 305 11.61 -28.49 -0.74
CA GLN A 305 12.15 -29.77 -0.27
C GLN A 305 11.94 -29.99 1.24
N SER A 306 11.61 -28.94 1.99
CA SER A 306 11.32 -29.04 3.41
C SER A 306 10.33 -27.97 3.87
N THR A 307 9.55 -28.28 4.91
CA THR A 307 8.65 -27.35 5.59
C THR A 307 9.32 -26.58 6.74
N ARG A 308 10.65 -26.68 6.88
CA ARG A 308 11.38 -26.04 7.99
C ARG A 308 11.67 -24.58 7.63
N PHE A 309 10.95 -23.66 8.26
CA PHE A 309 11.16 -22.22 8.12
C PHE A 309 12.22 -21.74 9.09
N SER A 310 13.28 -21.09 8.56
CA SER A 310 14.22 -20.35 9.40
C SER A 310 13.85 -18.87 9.38
N CYS A 311 13.41 -18.34 10.54
CA CYS A 311 13.03 -16.93 10.71
C CYS A 311 14.15 -15.96 10.28
N SER A 312 15.41 -16.38 10.37
CA SER A 312 16.58 -15.61 9.94
C SER A 312 16.73 -15.45 8.42
N ALA A 313 16.15 -16.33 7.60
CA ALA A 313 16.27 -16.27 6.15
C ALA A 313 15.43 -15.13 5.55
N GLN A 314 14.25 -14.88 6.14
CA GLN A 314 13.35 -13.81 5.72
C GLN A 314 13.95 -12.41 5.93
N TYR A 315 14.54 -12.15 7.10
CA TYR A 315 15.17 -10.87 7.40
C TYR A 315 16.48 -10.65 6.62
N SER A 316 17.21 -11.72 6.29
CA SER A 316 18.42 -11.63 5.46
C SER A 316 18.11 -11.22 4.02
N LEU A 317 16.96 -11.62 3.46
CA LEU A 317 16.54 -11.21 2.11
C LEU A 317 16.25 -9.70 2.01
N VAL A 318 15.79 -9.06 3.09
CA VAL A 318 15.50 -7.61 3.13
C VAL A 318 16.75 -6.79 3.40
N ALA A 319 17.62 -7.26 4.31
CA ALA A 319 18.92 -6.63 4.53
C ALA A 319 19.86 -6.78 3.31
N CYS A 320 19.63 -7.80 2.45
CA CYS A 320 20.40 -8.08 1.24
C CYS A 320 19.69 -7.65 -0.05
N ALA A 321 18.81 -6.64 -0.04
CA ALA A 321 18.20 -6.06 -1.25
C ALA A 321 19.22 -5.47 -2.28
N GLY A 322 20.53 -5.66 -2.08
CA GLY A 322 21.59 -5.41 -3.06
C GLY A 322 22.60 -6.56 -3.25
N PHE A 323 22.44 -7.72 -2.61
CA PHE A 323 23.35 -8.85 -2.79
C PHE A 323 22.57 -10.14 -3.01
N THR A 324 22.55 -10.55 -4.28
CA THR A 324 22.13 -11.87 -4.76
C THR A 324 22.85 -12.96 -3.99
N ILE A 325 22.16 -13.61 -3.05
CA ILE A 325 22.56 -14.94 -2.59
C ILE A 325 22.00 -15.91 -3.62
N THR A 326 22.84 -16.28 -4.59
CA THR A 326 22.64 -17.49 -5.39
C THR A 326 22.69 -18.68 -4.43
N GLU A 327 21.53 -19.10 -3.94
CA GLU A 327 21.41 -20.36 -3.21
C GLU A 327 21.64 -21.49 -4.21
N HIS A 328 22.79 -22.15 -4.07
CA HIS A 328 23.22 -23.29 -4.89
C HIS A 328 22.44 -24.53 -4.46
N SER A 329 21.12 -24.58 -4.72
CA SER A 329 20.32 -25.78 -4.46
C SER A 329 20.33 -26.70 -5.68
N SER A 330 21.01 -27.83 -5.55
CA SER A 330 20.95 -28.95 -6.48
C SER A 330 19.49 -29.42 -6.59
N THR A 331 18.81 -29.04 -7.67
CA THR A 331 17.40 -29.37 -7.93
C THR A 331 17.29 -30.18 -9.23
N ARG A 332 16.44 -31.22 -9.20
CA ARG A 332 16.07 -31.99 -10.40
C ARG A 332 14.87 -31.27 -11.06
N PRO A 333 14.85 -31.12 -12.40
CA PRO A 333 13.69 -30.55 -13.09
C PRO A 333 12.48 -31.49 -12.97
N CYS A 334 11.31 -30.92 -12.73
CA CYS A 334 10.03 -31.60 -12.92
C CYS A 334 9.75 -31.68 -14.43
N TRP A 335 9.52 -32.89 -14.91
CA TRP A 335 8.92 -33.17 -16.22
C TRP A 335 7.46 -33.54 -16.01
#